data_AF-A0A0F9E0Y0-F1
#
_entry.id   AF-A0A0F9E0Y0-F1
#
_cell.length_a   1.000
_cell.length_b   1.000
_cell.length_c   1.000
_cell.angle_alpha   90.00
_cell.angle_beta   90.00
_cell.angle_gamma   90.00
#
_symmetry.space_group_name_H-M   'P 1'
#
loop_
_entity.id
_entity.type
_entity.pdbx_description
1 polymer ?
#
loop_
_entity_poly.entity_id
_entity_poly.type
_entity_poly.pdbx_seq_one_letter_code
_entity_poly.pdbx_strand_id
1 'polypeptide(L)'
;MSIRILDISKGGSEKAAAESLDAGLELLDLYNDRANRMVSEELRDLGGLCAWTREGRMGAGGVDVHRVVVDIIADIRDRGDQALIELEAKLDKVELTAETIRLGAVQGIVVDADGSTQLFDWPTLLGQSIPTELDFDLDAASPASGVLRKKCNQVKRKVLRGLKGLGGPGVSIVGLCGDAFWDDFTAHGEVREIFLDGSDRPLDIVWSDTTHWQAVIPIGFGDNQLTFEARDFQGDVIGSRTITAHSTNPNRPLQQFLRITELNYNPPEPSASESLAGFDNNDDFEFIELTNIGPLDLDLTDVRFTVGIDFNFTAAGITALAPGEYVVLARDPNAFAERYGDVPNPIGPYTGGFSNGGERLLLVDPVGGVIHDFTYGDSGTAGWPDRADGNGSALQIVDTAGDYNDPANWGSSSEYLGSPGSAGAAAYQDVVINEVLSHTDAPTVDAIELY
;
A
#
# COMPACT_ATOMS: atom_id res chain seq x y z
N MET A 1 8.49 -41.29 2.58
CA MET A 1 7.90 -40.38 3.60
C MET A 1 6.72 -39.70 2.92
N SER A 2 5.50 -40.10 3.29
CA SER A 2 4.28 -39.93 2.47
C SER A 2 3.52 -38.65 2.78
N ILE A 3 3.26 -37.82 1.76
CA ILE A 3 2.16 -36.84 1.78
C ILE A 3 0.89 -37.56 1.30
N ARG A 4 -0.06 -37.79 2.22
CA ARG A 4 -1.43 -38.24 1.90
C ARG A 4 -2.36 -37.03 1.88
N ILE A 5 -3.09 -36.84 0.79
CA ILE A 5 -4.08 -35.76 0.63
C ILE A 5 -5.47 -36.38 0.64
N LEU A 6 -6.32 -35.91 1.55
CA LEU A 6 -7.73 -36.28 1.64
C LEU A 6 -8.61 -35.04 1.41
N ASP A 7 -9.62 -35.24 0.56
CA ASP A 7 -10.65 -34.30 0.13
C ASP A 7 -11.72 -34.16 1.23
N ILE A 8 -11.96 -32.93 1.71
CA ILE A 8 -13.05 -32.62 2.63
C ILE A 8 -14.03 -31.68 1.90
N SER A 9 -14.91 -32.27 1.11
CA SER A 9 -16.10 -31.59 0.61
C SER A 9 -17.36 -32.32 1.05
N LYS A 10 -17.94 -31.89 2.18
CA LYS A 10 -19.38 -31.78 2.41
C LYS A 10 -19.66 -31.05 3.72
N GLY A 11 -20.05 -29.79 3.59
CA GLY A 11 -20.61 -28.99 4.67
C GLY A 11 -21.91 -29.61 5.19
N GLY A 12 -22.08 -29.54 6.51
CA GLY A 12 -23.31 -29.95 7.18
C GLY A 12 -23.09 -30.63 8.53
N SER A 13 -22.33 -30.03 9.45
CA SER A 13 -22.39 -30.43 10.87
C SER A 13 -21.86 -29.40 11.89
N GLU A 14 -21.20 -28.31 11.46
CA GLU A 14 -20.64 -27.34 12.43
C GLU A 14 -21.69 -26.62 13.29
N LYS A 15 -22.93 -26.49 12.82
CA LYS A 15 -23.99 -25.81 13.58
C LYS A 15 -24.58 -26.65 14.72
N ALA A 16 -24.55 -27.98 14.61
CA ALA A 16 -25.06 -28.88 15.65
C ALA A 16 -24.03 -29.15 16.77
N ALA A 17 -22.73 -29.02 16.47
CA ALA A 17 -21.65 -29.17 17.46
C ALA A 17 -21.49 -27.91 18.33
N ALA A 18 -21.67 -26.71 17.76
CA ALA A 18 -21.55 -25.45 18.49
C ALA A 18 -22.71 -25.25 19.49
N GLU A 19 -23.96 -25.56 19.12
CA GLU A 19 -25.13 -25.42 20.01
C GLU A 19 -25.15 -26.47 21.14
N SER A 20 -24.44 -27.60 21.00
CA SER A 20 -24.27 -28.62 22.04
C SER A 20 -23.18 -28.26 23.07
N LEU A 21 -22.22 -27.42 22.70
CA LEU A 21 -21.08 -27.05 23.56
C LEU A 21 -21.50 -25.92 24.53
N ASP A 22 -22.30 -24.96 24.05
CA ASP A 22 -22.80 -23.83 24.85
C ASP A 22 -23.76 -24.29 25.97
N ALA A 23 -24.63 -25.26 25.69
CA ALA A 23 -25.51 -25.85 26.70
C ALA A 23 -24.75 -26.67 27.77
N GLY A 24 -23.57 -27.19 27.43
CA GLY A 24 -22.69 -27.91 28.36
C GLY A 24 -21.93 -26.96 29.30
N LEU A 25 -21.52 -25.80 28.80
CA LEU A 25 -20.82 -24.77 29.58
C LEU A 25 -21.77 -24.06 30.57
N GLU A 26 -23.01 -23.76 30.18
CA GLU A 26 -24.01 -23.19 31.10
C GLU A 26 -24.34 -24.14 32.27
N LEU A 27 -24.34 -25.46 32.05
CA LEU A 27 -24.57 -26.45 33.11
C LEU A 27 -23.38 -26.57 34.07
N LEU A 28 -22.16 -26.36 33.57
CA LEU A 28 -20.93 -26.39 34.38
C LEU A 28 -20.85 -25.17 35.30
N ASP A 29 -21.19 -23.98 34.78
CA ASP A 29 -21.27 -22.76 35.56
C ASP A 29 -22.37 -22.86 36.64
N LEU A 30 -23.56 -23.37 36.30
CA LEU A 30 -24.64 -23.59 37.27
C LEU A 30 -24.26 -24.59 38.39
N TYR A 31 -23.43 -25.59 38.08
CA TYR A 31 -22.95 -26.56 39.05
C TYR A 31 -21.91 -25.94 39.99
N ASN A 32 -20.96 -25.17 39.46
CA ASN A 32 -19.97 -24.43 40.24
C ASN A 32 -20.61 -23.36 41.13
N ASP A 33 -21.62 -22.66 40.62
CA ASP A 33 -22.34 -21.62 41.37
C ASP A 33 -23.17 -22.22 42.52
N ARG A 34 -23.71 -23.43 42.32
CA ARG A 34 -24.44 -24.17 43.35
C ARG A 34 -23.50 -24.74 44.41
N ALA A 35 -22.33 -25.25 44.02
CA ALA A 35 -21.30 -25.73 44.94
C ALA A 35 -20.74 -24.58 45.80
N ASN A 36 -20.45 -23.42 45.20
CA ASN A 36 -19.98 -22.24 45.91
C ASN A 36 -21.03 -21.66 46.87
N ARG A 37 -22.33 -21.68 46.49
CA ARG A 37 -23.42 -21.27 47.39
C ARG A 37 -23.56 -22.21 48.60
N MET A 38 -23.48 -23.53 48.40
CA MET A 38 -23.54 -24.50 49.50
C MET A 38 -22.40 -24.31 50.51
N VAL A 39 -21.18 -24.08 50.03
CA VAL A 39 -20.02 -23.79 50.91
C VAL A 39 -20.19 -22.47 51.66
N SER A 40 -20.77 -21.44 51.02
CA SER A 40 -21.00 -20.13 51.67
C SER A 40 -22.13 -20.14 52.72
N GLU A 41 -23.17 -20.96 52.52
CA GLU A 41 -24.29 -21.11 53.46
C GLU A 41 -23.87 -21.94 54.69
N GLU A 42 -23.08 -23.01 54.52
CA GLU A 42 -22.49 -23.77 55.63
C GLU A 42 -21.49 -22.92 56.45
N LEU A 43 -20.72 -22.04 55.80
CA LEU A 43 -19.81 -21.11 56.48
C LEU A 43 -20.55 -20.01 57.26
N ARG A 44 -21.77 -19.62 56.84
CA ARG A 44 -22.61 -18.63 57.55
C ARG A 44 -23.20 -19.20 58.85
N ASP A 45 -23.55 -20.48 58.86
CA ASP A 45 -24.04 -21.17 60.08
C ASP A 45 -22.91 -21.48 61.08
N LEU A 46 -21.66 -21.63 60.61
CA LEU A 46 -20.48 -21.81 61.47
C LEU A 46 -20.07 -20.52 62.22
N GLY A 47 -20.41 -19.34 61.70
CA GLY A 47 -20.22 -18.06 62.39
C GLY A 47 -21.08 -17.92 63.67
N GLY A 48 -22.21 -18.62 63.74
CA GLY A 48 -23.07 -18.68 64.93
C GLY A 48 -22.56 -19.64 66.02
N LEU A 49 -21.83 -20.70 65.64
CA LEU A 49 -21.28 -21.70 66.57
C LEU A 49 -20.05 -21.18 67.34
N CYS A 50 -19.34 -20.18 66.82
CA CYS A 50 -18.19 -19.56 67.49
C CYS A 50 -18.57 -18.67 68.70
N ALA A 51 -19.85 -18.39 68.94
CA ALA A 51 -20.30 -17.58 70.08
C ALA A 51 -20.40 -18.36 71.41
N TRP A 52 -20.27 -19.69 71.42
CA TRP A 52 -20.58 -20.52 72.59
C TRP A 52 -19.37 -21.01 73.42
N THR A 53 -18.15 -20.51 73.19
CA THR A 53 -16.95 -20.99 73.91
C THR A 53 -16.03 -19.89 74.43
N ARG A 54 -16.59 -18.73 74.83
CA ARG A 54 -15.80 -17.73 75.58
C ARG A 54 -15.82 -17.90 77.10
N GLU A 55 -16.49 -18.93 77.64
CA GLU A 55 -16.50 -19.19 79.08
C GLU A 55 -16.39 -20.68 79.42
N GLY A 56 -15.21 -21.10 79.89
CA GLY A 56 -15.12 -22.10 80.96
C GLY A 56 -14.59 -23.50 80.61
N ARG A 57 -13.34 -23.73 81.04
CA ARG A 57 -12.71 -25.02 81.45
C ARG A 57 -12.35 -26.04 80.37
N MET A 58 -11.04 -26.18 80.12
CA MET A 58 -10.43 -27.48 79.78
C MET A 58 -9.19 -27.73 80.66
N GLY A 59 -9.22 -28.85 81.39
CA GLY A 59 -8.10 -29.39 82.17
C GLY A 59 -7.23 -30.33 81.33
N ALA A 60 -6.03 -30.61 81.82
CA ALA A 60 -5.04 -31.48 81.19
C ALA A 60 -5.61 -32.88 80.89
N GLY A 61 -5.83 -33.18 79.60
CA GLY A 61 -6.35 -34.46 79.11
C GLY A 61 -7.55 -34.35 78.16
N GLY A 62 -8.15 -33.17 77.98
CA GLY A 62 -9.25 -32.97 77.03
C GLY A 62 -8.77 -32.89 75.59
N VAL A 63 -9.40 -33.64 74.68
CA VAL A 63 -9.17 -33.56 73.24
C VAL A 63 -9.53 -32.15 72.76
N ASP A 64 -8.58 -31.48 72.10
CA ASP A 64 -8.83 -30.21 71.46
C ASP A 64 -9.72 -30.44 70.23
N VAL A 65 -11.03 -30.39 70.46
CA VAL A 65 -12.05 -30.58 69.43
C VAL A 65 -11.85 -29.60 68.28
N HIS A 66 -11.33 -28.39 68.54
CA HIS A 66 -11.06 -27.40 67.50
C HIS A 66 -9.94 -27.88 66.57
N ARG A 67 -8.85 -28.41 67.13
CA ARG A 67 -7.76 -28.98 66.34
C ARG A 67 -8.20 -30.20 65.53
N VAL A 68 -8.98 -31.10 66.13
CA VAL A 68 -9.51 -32.28 65.42
C VAL A 68 -10.41 -31.87 64.25
N VAL A 69 -11.26 -30.87 64.43
CA VAL A 69 -12.12 -30.36 63.36
C VAL A 69 -11.30 -29.70 62.25
N VAL A 70 -10.27 -28.92 62.58
CA VAL A 70 -9.37 -28.30 61.59
C VAL A 70 -8.60 -29.37 60.80
N ASP A 71 -8.09 -30.41 61.46
CA ASP A 71 -7.37 -31.50 60.81
C ASP A 71 -8.28 -32.32 59.87
N ILE A 72 -9.54 -32.56 60.26
CA ILE A 72 -10.55 -33.21 59.39
C ILE A 72 -10.87 -32.35 58.16
N ILE A 73 -11.03 -31.03 58.33
CA ILE A 73 -11.29 -30.11 57.22
C ILE A 73 -10.09 -30.10 56.25
N ALA A 74 -8.86 -30.12 56.75
CA ALA A 74 -7.66 -30.20 55.94
C ALA A 74 -7.58 -31.51 55.14
N ASP A 75 -7.82 -32.67 55.77
CA ASP A 75 -7.84 -33.99 55.09
C ASP A 75 -8.94 -34.08 54.02
N ILE A 76 -10.13 -33.56 54.29
CA ILE A 76 -11.22 -33.51 53.30
C ILE A 76 -10.82 -32.62 52.11
N ARG A 77 -10.17 -31.48 52.37
CA ARG A 77 -9.70 -30.56 51.32
C ARG A 77 -8.61 -31.18 50.48
N ASP A 78 -7.60 -31.79 51.10
CA ASP A 78 -6.50 -32.47 50.41
C ASP A 78 -7.01 -33.62 49.53
N ARG A 79 -7.99 -34.41 50.02
CA ARG A 79 -8.63 -35.47 49.21
C ARG A 79 -9.46 -34.91 48.07
N GLY A 80 -10.15 -33.79 48.28
CA GLY A 80 -10.87 -33.07 47.25
C GLY A 80 -9.94 -32.58 46.14
N ASP A 81 -8.82 -31.96 46.52
CA ASP A 81 -7.81 -31.46 45.60
C ASP A 81 -7.16 -32.61 44.80
N GLN A 82 -6.83 -33.74 45.44
CA GLN A 82 -6.32 -34.93 44.75
C GLN A 82 -7.32 -35.53 43.77
N ALA A 83 -8.61 -35.61 44.16
CA ALA A 83 -9.65 -36.11 43.27
C ALA A 83 -9.86 -35.20 42.04
N LEU A 84 -9.70 -33.88 42.21
CA LEU A 84 -9.75 -32.92 41.12
C LEU A 84 -8.59 -33.13 40.14
N ILE A 85 -7.36 -33.26 40.66
CA ILE A 85 -6.15 -33.53 39.85
C ILE A 85 -6.29 -34.83 39.05
N GLU A 86 -6.80 -35.90 39.68
CA GLU A 86 -7.03 -37.17 38.97
C GLU A 86 -8.12 -37.07 37.89
N LEU A 87 -9.15 -36.27 38.11
CA LEU A 87 -10.22 -36.04 37.15
C LEU A 87 -9.72 -35.25 35.95
N GLU A 88 -8.94 -34.19 36.18
CA GLU A 88 -8.27 -33.41 35.14
C GLU A 88 -7.37 -34.31 34.28
N ALA A 89 -6.51 -35.13 34.92
CA ALA A 89 -5.63 -36.04 34.20
C ALA A 89 -6.38 -37.13 33.38
N LYS A 90 -7.61 -37.49 33.76
CA LYS A 90 -8.46 -38.40 32.98
C LYS A 90 -9.13 -37.68 31.82
N LEU A 91 -9.54 -36.42 32.02
CA LEU A 91 -10.14 -35.59 30.97
C LEU A 91 -9.13 -35.35 29.85
N ASP A 92 -7.88 -35.00 30.19
CA ASP A 92 -6.77 -34.84 29.23
C ASP A 92 -6.58 -36.09 28.35
N LYS A 93 -6.70 -37.29 28.93
CA LYS A 93 -6.58 -38.55 28.19
C LYS A 93 -7.74 -38.79 27.22
N VAL A 94 -8.94 -38.34 27.57
CA VAL A 94 -10.10 -38.44 26.67
C VAL A 94 -9.90 -37.53 25.47
N GLU A 95 -9.38 -36.33 25.68
CA GLU A 95 -9.05 -35.39 24.59
C GLU A 95 -8.00 -35.97 23.64
N LEU A 96 -6.89 -36.50 24.18
CA LEU A 96 -5.84 -37.17 23.40
C LEU A 96 -6.37 -38.36 22.59
N THR A 97 -7.32 -39.12 23.15
CA THR A 97 -7.95 -40.25 22.46
C THR A 97 -8.78 -39.76 21.29
N ALA A 98 -9.57 -38.69 21.47
CA ALA A 98 -10.36 -38.10 20.40
C ALA A 98 -9.48 -37.55 19.28
N GLU A 99 -8.36 -36.90 19.62
CA GLU A 99 -7.37 -36.42 18.64
C GLU A 99 -6.74 -37.57 17.85
N THR A 100 -6.36 -38.65 18.53
CA THR A 100 -5.77 -39.84 17.88
C THR A 100 -6.75 -40.46 16.86
N ILE A 101 -8.03 -40.54 17.20
CA ILE A 101 -9.07 -41.02 16.30
C ILE A 101 -9.27 -40.07 15.11
N ARG A 102 -9.27 -38.75 15.34
CA ARG A 102 -9.34 -37.74 14.28
C ARG A 102 -8.15 -37.84 13.32
N LEU A 103 -6.94 -38.04 13.84
CA LEU A 103 -5.73 -38.23 13.03
C LEU A 103 -5.82 -39.52 12.21
N GLY A 104 -6.33 -40.62 12.80
CA GLY A 104 -6.57 -41.87 12.07
C GLY A 104 -7.58 -41.72 10.92
N ALA A 105 -8.57 -40.84 11.06
CA ALA A 105 -9.48 -40.49 9.97
C ALA A 105 -8.76 -39.77 8.80
N VAL A 106 -7.80 -38.90 9.11
CA VAL A 106 -6.93 -38.25 8.10
C VAL A 106 -5.95 -39.23 7.45
N GLN A 107 -5.50 -40.27 8.16
CA GLN A 107 -4.60 -41.29 7.61
C GLN A 107 -5.34 -42.38 6.82
N GLY A 108 -6.66 -42.46 6.98
CA GLY A 108 -7.54 -43.46 6.36
C GLY A 108 -7.73 -44.72 7.20
N ILE A 109 -6.94 -44.93 8.25
CA ILE A 109 -7.04 -46.08 9.15
C ILE A 109 -6.95 -45.59 10.58
N VAL A 110 -7.86 -46.03 11.44
CA VAL A 110 -7.80 -45.77 12.89
C VAL A 110 -7.21 -47.00 13.56
N VAL A 111 -6.16 -46.81 14.34
CA VAL A 111 -5.50 -47.86 15.14
C VAL A 111 -5.68 -47.55 16.63
N ASP A 112 -5.60 -48.59 17.45
CA ASP A 112 -5.64 -48.49 18.91
C ASP A 112 -4.36 -47.87 19.47
N ALA A 113 -4.32 -47.61 20.78
CA ALA A 113 -3.19 -47.00 21.48
C ALA A 113 -1.87 -47.80 21.36
N ASP A 114 -1.92 -49.06 20.93
CA ASP A 114 -0.74 -49.88 20.64
C ASP A 114 -0.10 -49.59 19.28
N GLY A 115 -0.72 -48.75 18.45
CA GLY A 115 -0.26 -48.36 17.12
C GLY A 115 -0.36 -49.47 16.06
N SER A 116 -0.98 -50.61 16.37
CA SER A 116 -0.99 -51.79 15.50
C SER A 116 -2.36 -52.45 15.34
N THR A 117 -3.21 -52.41 16.36
CA THR A 117 -4.55 -52.99 16.33
C THR A 117 -5.47 -52.06 15.56
N GLN A 118 -5.91 -52.48 14.38
CA GLN A 118 -6.82 -51.69 13.55
C GLN A 118 -8.23 -51.66 14.15
N LEU A 119 -8.71 -50.46 14.45
CA LEU A 119 -10.07 -50.21 14.93
C LEU A 119 -11.04 -49.87 13.79
N PHE A 120 -10.56 -49.18 12.75
CA PHE A 120 -11.42 -48.74 11.64
C PHE A 120 -10.71 -48.60 10.29
N ASP A 121 -11.42 -48.92 9.20
CA ASP A 121 -10.96 -48.81 7.80
C ASP A 121 -11.89 -47.87 7.01
N TRP A 122 -11.47 -46.62 6.83
CA TRP A 122 -12.25 -45.63 6.07
C TRP A 122 -12.33 -45.91 4.55
N PRO A 123 -11.25 -46.30 3.85
CA PRO A 123 -11.29 -46.65 2.44
C PRO A 123 -12.33 -47.72 2.11
N THR A 124 -12.35 -48.79 2.90
CA THR A 124 -13.29 -49.90 2.75
C THR A 124 -14.74 -49.41 2.94
N LEU A 125 -15.00 -48.59 3.96
CA LEU A 125 -16.32 -48.03 4.21
C LEU A 125 -16.79 -47.11 3.08
N LEU A 126 -15.91 -46.22 2.60
CA LEU A 126 -16.23 -45.18 1.63
C LEU A 126 -16.17 -45.69 0.17
N GLY A 127 -15.78 -46.96 -0.04
CA GLY A 127 -15.59 -47.53 -1.37
C GLY A 127 -14.48 -46.82 -2.16
N GLN A 128 -13.50 -46.24 -1.46
CA GLN A 128 -12.38 -45.53 -2.04
C GLN A 128 -11.10 -46.35 -1.89
N SER A 129 -10.19 -46.22 -2.85
CA SER A 129 -8.85 -46.81 -2.73
C SER A 129 -7.88 -45.77 -2.17
N ILE A 130 -7.02 -46.18 -1.24
CA ILE A 130 -5.92 -45.33 -0.79
C ILE A 130 -4.99 -45.12 -2.00
N PRO A 131 -4.68 -43.86 -2.37
CA PRO A 131 -3.70 -43.57 -3.39
C PRO A 131 -2.33 -44.17 -3.06
N THR A 132 -1.66 -44.77 -4.04
CA THR A 132 -0.26 -45.20 -3.90
C THR A 132 0.62 -44.07 -3.40
N GLU A 133 1.57 -44.39 -2.50
CA GLU A 133 2.59 -43.46 -2.02
C GLU A 133 3.30 -42.81 -3.22
N LEU A 134 3.39 -41.48 -3.18
CA LEU A 134 4.15 -40.72 -4.14
C LEU A 134 5.52 -40.43 -3.53
N ASP A 135 6.53 -41.06 -4.10
CA ASP A 135 7.91 -40.73 -3.77
C ASP A 135 8.32 -39.41 -4.45
N PHE A 136 8.82 -38.48 -3.65
CA PHE A 136 9.30 -37.18 -4.08
C PHE A 136 10.79 -37.21 -4.50
N ASP A 137 11.51 -38.29 -4.20
CA ASP A 137 12.93 -38.49 -4.58
C ASP A 137 13.82 -37.35 -4.08
N LEU A 138 13.63 -36.94 -2.82
CA LEU A 138 14.31 -35.79 -2.21
C LEU A 138 15.77 -36.09 -1.85
N ASP A 139 16.13 -37.38 -1.75
CA ASP A 139 17.46 -37.90 -1.40
C ASP A 139 18.34 -38.17 -2.63
N ALA A 140 17.85 -37.86 -3.84
CA ALA A 140 18.63 -37.99 -5.07
C ALA A 140 19.88 -37.09 -5.01
N ALA A 141 21.06 -37.69 -5.19
CA ALA A 141 22.34 -36.95 -5.16
C ALA A 141 22.52 -35.97 -6.33
N SER A 142 21.75 -36.12 -7.41
CA SER A 142 21.78 -35.24 -8.60
C SER A 142 20.41 -35.23 -9.28
N PRO A 143 19.40 -34.61 -8.66
CA PRO A 143 18.05 -34.60 -9.19
C PRO A 143 18.01 -33.79 -10.49
N ALA A 144 17.28 -34.28 -11.49
CA ALA A 144 17.10 -33.54 -12.73
C ALA A 144 16.21 -32.31 -12.49
N SER A 145 16.55 -31.17 -13.08
CA SER A 145 15.81 -29.92 -12.87
C SER A 145 14.32 -30.04 -13.21
N GLY A 146 13.48 -29.59 -12.28
CA GLY A 146 12.02 -29.59 -12.35
C GLY A 146 11.37 -30.91 -11.91
N VAL A 147 12.10 -31.88 -11.37
CA VAL A 147 11.54 -33.18 -10.91
C VAL A 147 10.65 -32.98 -9.69
N LEU A 148 11.10 -32.23 -8.68
CA LEU A 148 10.31 -31.96 -7.48
C LEU A 148 9.04 -31.18 -7.83
N ARG A 149 9.16 -30.15 -8.67
CA ARG A 149 7.99 -29.38 -9.15
C ARG A 149 7.01 -30.23 -9.96
N LYS A 150 7.51 -31.16 -10.80
CA LYS A 150 6.65 -32.11 -11.53
C LYS A 150 5.85 -32.98 -10.56
N LYS A 151 6.48 -33.46 -9.47
CA LYS A 151 5.79 -34.25 -8.42
C LYS A 151 4.70 -33.41 -7.74
N CYS A 152 4.99 -32.18 -7.31
CA CYS A 152 3.98 -31.28 -6.75
C CYS A 152 2.80 -31.03 -7.72
N ASN A 153 3.08 -30.81 -9.00
CA ASN A 153 2.04 -30.61 -10.02
C ASN A 153 1.23 -31.88 -10.30
N GLN A 154 1.84 -33.07 -10.22
CA GLN A 154 1.11 -34.34 -10.31
C GLN A 154 0.12 -34.48 -9.16
N VAL A 155 0.55 -34.14 -7.93
CA VAL A 155 -0.32 -34.10 -6.75
C VAL A 155 -1.50 -33.15 -6.96
N LYS A 156 -1.22 -31.89 -7.33
CA LYS A 156 -2.27 -30.88 -7.59
C LYS A 156 -3.27 -31.37 -8.64
N ARG A 157 -2.80 -31.87 -9.78
CA ARG A 157 -3.67 -32.38 -10.86
C ARG A 157 -4.49 -33.58 -10.42
N LYS A 158 -3.92 -34.49 -9.61
CA LYS A 158 -4.64 -35.67 -9.09
C LYS A 158 -5.78 -35.24 -8.18
N VAL A 159 -5.55 -34.30 -7.27
CA VAL A 159 -6.57 -33.74 -6.38
C VAL A 159 -7.66 -33.02 -7.18
N LEU A 160 -7.29 -32.13 -8.10
CA LEU A 160 -8.24 -31.41 -8.95
C LEU A 160 -9.11 -32.34 -9.81
N ARG A 161 -8.53 -33.44 -10.34
CA ARG A 161 -9.29 -34.48 -11.05
C ARG A 161 -10.24 -35.23 -10.13
N GLY A 162 -9.81 -35.55 -8.90
CA GLY A 162 -10.65 -36.17 -7.86
C GLY A 162 -11.86 -35.31 -7.50
N LEU A 163 -11.64 -34.00 -7.39
CA LEU A 163 -12.68 -32.99 -7.16
C LEU A 163 -13.64 -32.78 -8.35
N LYS A 164 -13.39 -33.43 -9.50
CA LYS A 164 -14.21 -33.32 -10.74
C LYS A 164 -14.49 -31.86 -11.15
N GLY A 165 -13.56 -30.94 -10.90
CA GLY A 165 -13.70 -29.53 -11.25
C GLY A 165 -14.41 -28.65 -10.23
N LEU A 166 -14.73 -29.15 -9.02
CA LEU A 166 -15.35 -28.39 -7.93
C LEU A 166 -14.38 -27.51 -7.12
N GLY A 167 -13.10 -27.47 -7.50
CA GLY A 167 -12.04 -26.77 -6.77
C GLY A 167 -11.92 -25.27 -7.09
N GLY A 168 -12.99 -24.49 -7.00
CA GLY A 168 -12.99 -23.06 -7.33
C GLY A 168 -11.93 -22.21 -6.57
N PRO A 169 -11.91 -20.87 -6.74
CA PRO A 169 -10.85 -19.98 -6.23
C PRO A 169 -10.58 -20.02 -4.71
N GLY A 170 -11.46 -20.65 -3.92
CA GLY A 170 -11.30 -20.83 -2.47
C GLY A 170 -10.79 -22.19 -2.01
N VAL A 171 -10.40 -23.10 -2.92
CA VAL A 171 -9.91 -24.44 -2.54
C VAL A 171 -8.38 -24.48 -2.56
N SER A 172 -7.78 -24.58 -1.37
CA SER A 172 -6.34 -24.76 -1.19
C SER A 172 -5.99 -26.22 -0.92
N ILE A 173 -4.90 -26.69 -1.54
CA ILE A 173 -4.34 -28.02 -1.27
C ILE A 173 -3.27 -27.87 -0.19
N VAL A 174 -3.50 -28.47 0.98
CA VAL A 174 -2.55 -28.48 2.10
C VAL A 174 -1.96 -29.89 2.22
N GLY A 175 -0.63 -29.97 2.38
CA GLY A 175 0.08 -31.20 2.69
C GLY A 175 0.63 -31.13 4.10
N LEU A 176 0.34 -32.13 4.92
CA LEU A 176 0.99 -32.31 6.23
C LEU A 176 2.22 -33.19 6.03
N CYS A 177 3.33 -32.80 6.65
CA CYS A 177 4.59 -33.54 6.60
C CYS A 177 5.26 -33.54 7.98
N GLY A 178 6.14 -34.52 8.21
CA GLY A 178 6.97 -34.57 9.41
C GLY A 178 8.33 -33.92 9.17
N ASP A 179 9.06 -33.68 10.26
CA ASP A 179 10.30 -32.91 10.29
C ASP A 179 11.33 -33.35 9.23
N ALA A 180 11.65 -34.65 9.15
CA ALA A 180 12.64 -35.14 8.18
C ALA A 180 12.25 -34.85 6.71
N PHE A 181 10.95 -34.94 6.37
CA PHE A 181 10.50 -34.59 5.02
C PHE A 181 10.62 -33.09 4.80
N TRP A 182 10.24 -32.30 5.81
CA TRP A 182 10.30 -30.85 5.72
C TRP A 182 11.74 -30.35 5.53
N ASP A 183 12.68 -30.91 6.28
CA ASP A 183 14.11 -30.61 6.19
C ASP A 183 14.65 -31.01 4.80
N ASP A 184 14.41 -32.24 4.34
CA ASP A 184 14.84 -32.71 3.02
C ASP A 184 14.19 -31.90 1.89
N PHE A 185 12.92 -31.54 2.05
CA PHE A 185 12.17 -30.77 1.06
C PHE A 185 12.69 -29.34 0.95
N THR A 186 12.92 -28.65 2.07
CA THR A 186 13.42 -27.27 2.08
C THR A 186 14.90 -27.18 1.71
N ALA A 187 15.69 -28.22 1.98
CA ALA A 187 17.09 -28.31 1.55
C ALA A 187 17.26 -28.71 0.07
N HIS A 188 16.21 -29.21 -0.59
CA HIS A 188 16.29 -29.64 -1.97
C HIS A 188 16.55 -28.45 -2.92
N GLY A 189 17.57 -28.51 -3.79
CA GLY A 189 18.01 -27.38 -4.64
C GLY A 189 17.00 -26.84 -5.68
N GLU A 190 15.81 -27.43 -5.78
CA GLU A 190 14.66 -26.87 -6.52
C GLU A 190 13.77 -25.96 -5.67
N VAL A 191 13.80 -26.10 -4.34
CA VAL A 191 13.11 -25.23 -3.38
C VAL A 191 14.02 -24.03 -3.16
N ARG A 192 13.93 -23.12 -4.12
CA ARG A 192 14.73 -21.90 -4.18
C ARG A 192 13.83 -20.72 -4.37
N GLU A 193 14.16 -19.66 -3.66
CA GLU A 193 13.59 -18.34 -3.92
C GLU A 193 14.51 -17.61 -4.91
N ILE A 194 13.90 -16.83 -5.80
CA ILE A 194 14.63 -16.03 -6.77
C ILE A 194 14.67 -14.61 -6.24
N PHE A 195 15.86 -14.08 -6.01
CA PHE A 195 16.10 -12.70 -5.60
C PHE A 195 16.62 -11.91 -6.80
N LEU A 196 16.35 -10.61 -6.79
CA LEU A 196 17.17 -9.66 -7.53
C LEU A 196 18.40 -9.34 -6.68
N ASP A 197 19.58 -9.26 -7.28
CA ASP A 197 20.82 -8.90 -6.58
C ASP A 197 20.64 -7.60 -5.78
N GLY A 198 21.12 -7.59 -4.54
CA GLY A 198 20.91 -6.51 -3.56
C GLY A 198 19.52 -6.45 -2.90
N SER A 199 18.54 -7.27 -3.30
CA SER A 199 17.23 -7.35 -2.65
C SER A 199 17.28 -8.19 -1.36
N ASP A 200 16.59 -7.72 -0.34
CA ASP A 200 16.33 -8.44 0.92
C ASP A 200 15.06 -9.31 0.86
N ARG A 201 14.25 -9.16 -0.20
CA ARG A 201 13.01 -9.89 -0.42
C ARG A 201 13.04 -10.73 -1.70
N PRO A 202 12.42 -11.93 -1.69
CA PRO A 202 12.29 -12.73 -2.89
C PRO A 202 11.33 -12.09 -3.89
N LEU A 203 11.55 -12.34 -5.18
CA LEU A 203 10.65 -11.91 -6.24
C LEU A 203 9.33 -12.67 -6.15
N ASP A 204 8.23 -11.94 -6.34
CA ASP A 204 6.92 -12.56 -6.53
C ASP A 204 6.86 -13.17 -7.93
N ILE A 205 6.97 -14.50 -7.99
CA ILE A 205 7.07 -15.27 -9.23
C ILE A 205 5.83 -16.12 -9.46
N VAL A 206 5.26 -16.00 -10.66
CA VAL A 206 4.14 -16.83 -11.13
C VAL A 206 4.68 -17.86 -12.12
N TRP A 207 4.66 -19.14 -11.73
CA TRP A 207 5.05 -20.25 -12.60
C TRP A 207 3.92 -20.59 -13.56
N SER A 208 4.18 -20.54 -14.87
CA SER A 208 3.24 -20.95 -15.91
C SER A 208 3.37 -22.43 -16.27
N ASP A 209 4.58 -23.00 -16.15
CA ASP A 209 4.81 -24.44 -16.24
C ASP A 209 6.06 -24.90 -15.44
N THR A 210 6.62 -26.07 -15.76
CA THR A 210 7.78 -26.62 -15.06
C THR A 210 9.09 -25.86 -15.29
N THR A 211 9.17 -25.08 -16.37
CA THR A 211 10.37 -24.41 -16.85
C THR A 211 10.18 -22.90 -17.09
N HIS A 212 8.94 -22.43 -17.18
CA HIS A 212 8.61 -21.02 -17.41
C HIS A 212 7.96 -20.39 -16.19
N TRP A 213 8.42 -19.19 -15.86
CA TRP A 213 7.89 -18.33 -14.81
C TRP A 213 7.88 -16.89 -15.30
N GLN A 214 7.11 -16.06 -14.61
CA GLN A 214 7.01 -14.63 -14.84
C GLN A 214 7.09 -13.89 -13.51
N ALA A 215 7.71 -12.72 -13.51
CA ALA A 215 7.72 -11.79 -12.38
C ALA A 215 7.55 -10.36 -12.91
N VAL A 216 7.07 -9.46 -12.06
CA VAL A 216 7.00 -8.02 -12.37
C VAL A 216 8.16 -7.34 -11.66
N ILE A 217 9.01 -6.65 -12.42
CA ILE A 217 10.22 -5.99 -11.92
C ILE A 217 10.23 -4.56 -12.44
N PRO A 218 10.32 -3.54 -11.58
CA PRO A 218 10.50 -2.17 -12.04
C PRO A 218 11.90 -2.01 -12.65
N ILE A 219 11.97 -1.41 -13.85
CA ILE A 219 13.22 -1.16 -14.57
C ILE A 219 13.27 0.30 -15.05
N GLY A 220 14.47 0.89 -15.11
CA GLY A 220 14.70 2.25 -15.62
C GLY A 220 14.74 2.32 -17.15
N PHE A 221 14.88 3.52 -17.73
CA PHE A 221 15.07 3.68 -19.18
C PHE A 221 16.45 3.18 -19.64
N GLY A 222 16.52 2.60 -20.83
CA GLY A 222 17.77 2.08 -21.39
C GLY A 222 18.11 0.67 -20.90
N ASP A 223 19.40 0.34 -20.90
CA ASP A 223 19.89 -0.99 -20.53
C ASP A 223 19.92 -1.16 -19.02
N ASN A 224 19.13 -2.11 -18.51
CA ASN A 224 19.11 -2.50 -17.11
C ASN A 224 19.76 -3.88 -16.98
N GLN A 225 20.86 -3.98 -16.22
CA GLN A 225 21.38 -5.28 -15.83
C GLN A 225 20.58 -5.82 -14.65
N LEU A 226 19.91 -6.94 -14.87
CA LEU A 226 19.16 -7.65 -13.85
C LEU A 226 19.91 -8.94 -13.52
N THR A 227 20.51 -8.97 -12.34
CA THR A 227 21.16 -10.17 -11.80
C THR A 227 20.18 -10.90 -10.90
N PHE A 228 19.82 -12.10 -11.29
CA PHE A 228 18.93 -12.99 -10.55
C PHE A 228 19.75 -13.99 -9.77
N GLU A 229 19.48 -14.09 -8.48
CA GLU A 229 20.11 -15.07 -7.60
C GLU A 229 19.07 -16.08 -7.14
N ALA A 230 19.32 -17.35 -7.40
CA ALA A 230 18.63 -18.42 -6.72
C ALA A 230 19.30 -18.64 -5.36
N ARG A 231 18.54 -18.44 -4.29
CA ARG A 231 18.99 -18.75 -2.93
C ARG A 231 18.22 -19.94 -2.39
N ASP A 232 18.89 -20.79 -1.63
CA ASP A 232 18.24 -21.87 -0.88
C ASP A 232 17.53 -21.33 0.36
N PHE A 233 16.91 -22.22 1.14
CA PHE A 233 16.16 -21.85 2.35
C PHE A 233 17.06 -21.30 3.48
N GLN A 234 18.37 -21.55 3.42
CA GLN A 234 19.38 -21.05 4.34
C GLN A 234 19.90 -19.67 3.93
N GLY A 235 19.52 -19.19 2.74
CA GLY A 235 19.90 -17.89 2.17
C GLY A 235 21.18 -17.94 1.35
N ASP A 236 21.77 -19.11 1.14
CA ASP A 236 22.99 -19.28 0.36
C ASP A 236 22.69 -19.20 -1.15
N VAL A 237 23.54 -18.50 -1.91
CA VAL A 237 23.39 -18.38 -3.36
C VAL A 237 23.84 -19.68 -4.04
N ILE A 238 22.88 -20.44 -4.53
CA ILE A 238 23.11 -21.72 -5.22
C ILE A 238 23.19 -21.57 -6.75
N GLY A 239 22.89 -20.38 -7.27
CA GLY A 239 23.06 -20.05 -8.68
C GLY A 239 22.74 -18.59 -8.98
N SER A 240 23.41 -18.02 -9.99
CA SER A 240 23.19 -16.63 -10.41
C SER A 240 23.12 -16.53 -11.93
N ARG A 241 22.32 -15.60 -12.42
CA ARG A 241 22.23 -15.28 -13.85
C ARG A 241 21.97 -13.79 -14.05
N THR A 242 22.77 -13.17 -14.91
CA THR A 242 22.54 -11.79 -15.33
C THR A 242 21.92 -11.75 -16.72
N ILE A 243 20.91 -10.91 -16.89
CA ILE A 243 20.35 -10.54 -18.19
C ILE A 243 20.37 -9.03 -18.34
N THR A 244 20.33 -8.53 -19.57
CA THR A 244 20.13 -7.11 -19.87
C THR A 244 18.72 -6.93 -20.41
N ALA A 245 17.91 -6.12 -19.73
CA ALA A 245 16.59 -5.72 -20.18
C ALA A 245 16.66 -4.27 -20.69
N HIS A 246 16.34 -4.08 -21.96
CA HIS A 246 16.28 -2.74 -22.56
C HIS A 246 14.86 -2.19 -22.44
N SER A 247 14.66 -1.13 -21.65
CA SER A 247 13.39 -0.43 -21.56
C SER A 247 13.36 0.77 -22.51
N THR A 248 12.33 0.84 -23.34
CA THR A 248 12.06 1.99 -24.22
C THR A 248 11.00 2.94 -23.67
N ASN A 249 10.46 2.66 -22.46
CA ASN A 249 9.42 3.49 -21.83
C ASN A 249 10.07 4.37 -20.74
N PRO A 250 10.19 5.69 -20.93
CA PRO A 250 10.89 6.54 -19.99
C PRO A 250 10.00 6.85 -18.78
N ASN A 251 10.57 6.79 -17.57
CA ASN A 251 10.22 7.79 -16.55
C ASN A 251 10.37 9.14 -17.26
N ARG A 252 9.28 9.92 -17.32
CA ARG A 252 9.16 11.11 -18.16
C ARG A 252 9.14 12.36 -17.26
N PRO A 253 10.27 12.69 -16.60
CA PRO A 253 10.30 13.73 -15.57
C PRO A 253 9.91 15.10 -16.16
N LEU A 254 10.23 15.36 -17.43
CA LEU A 254 9.77 16.55 -18.14
C LEU A 254 8.24 16.64 -18.18
N GLN A 255 7.54 15.57 -18.59
CA GLN A 255 6.08 15.54 -18.62
C GLN A 255 5.46 15.59 -17.22
N GLN A 256 6.13 15.02 -16.22
CA GLN A 256 5.61 14.96 -14.87
C GLN A 256 5.82 16.26 -14.09
N PHE A 257 6.93 16.98 -14.33
CA PHE A 257 7.39 18.01 -13.43
C PHE A 257 7.69 19.37 -14.09
N LEU A 258 7.84 19.45 -15.41
CA LEU A 258 7.93 20.74 -16.09
C LEU A 258 6.52 21.30 -16.25
N ARG A 259 6.24 22.45 -15.63
CA ARG A 259 4.91 23.07 -15.62
C ARG A 259 4.96 24.48 -16.15
N ILE A 260 4.08 24.81 -17.08
CA ILE A 260 3.84 26.21 -17.46
C ILE A 260 3.06 26.84 -16.31
N THR A 261 3.60 27.91 -15.73
CA THR A 261 3.06 28.54 -14.52
C THR A 261 2.51 29.93 -14.76
N GLU A 262 3.06 30.65 -15.74
CA GLU A 262 2.63 31.99 -16.09
C GLU A 262 2.73 32.22 -17.62
N LEU A 263 1.76 32.94 -18.18
CA LEU A 263 1.72 33.33 -19.59
C LEU A 263 1.21 34.77 -19.73
N ASN A 264 2.05 35.66 -20.25
CA ASN A 264 1.65 37.03 -20.60
C ASN A 264 1.56 37.15 -22.13
N TYR A 265 0.38 36.85 -22.66
CA TYR A 265 0.12 36.77 -24.10
C TYR A 265 -0.33 38.09 -24.73
N ASN A 266 -0.79 39.05 -23.91
CA ASN A 266 -1.18 40.39 -24.34
C ASN A 266 -0.75 41.38 -23.26
N PRO A 267 0.53 41.76 -23.19
CA PRO A 267 1.02 42.71 -22.20
C PRO A 267 0.41 44.11 -22.40
N PRO A 268 0.34 44.95 -21.35
CA PRO A 268 -0.10 46.33 -21.51
C PRO A 268 0.87 47.13 -22.39
N GLU A 269 0.34 48.23 -22.94
CA GLU A 269 1.07 49.17 -23.80
C GLU A 269 2.40 49.62 -23.18
N PRO A 270 3.45 49.85 -24.00
CA PRO A 270 4.72 50.37 -23.53
C PRO A 270 4.58 51.69 -22.77
N SER A 271 5.30 51.81 -21.67
CA SER A 271 5.49 53.05 -20.94
C SER A 271 6.31 54.04 -21.77
N ALA A 272 6.21 55.33 -21.43
CA ALA A 272 6.98 56.36 -22.13
C ALA A 272 8.51 56.14 -22.05
N SER A 273 9.01 55.53 -20.97
CA SER A 273 10.43 55.14 -20.84
C SER A 273 10.80 54.00 -21.78
N GLU A 274 9.96 52.97 -21.86
CA GLU A 274 10.18 51.81 -22.74
C GLU A 274 10.13 52.22 -24.22
N SER A 275 9.18 53.07 -24.61
CA SER A 275 9.13 53.65 -25.96
C SER A 275 10.37 54.49 -26.27
N LEU A 276 10.86 55.28 -25.30
CA LEU A 276 12.12 56.03 -25.48
C LEU A 276 13.34 55.12 -25.60
N ALA A 277 13.31 53.92 -25.02
CA ALA A 277 14.32 52.89 -25.18
C ALA A 277 14.22 52.14 -26.53
N GLY A 278 13.15 52.39 -27.31
CA GLY A 278 12.93 51.83 -28.64
C GLY A 278 12.00 50.62 -28.68
N PHE A 279 11.31 50.31 -27.57
CA PHE A 279 10.34 49.23 -27.47
C PHE A 279 8.92 49.80 -27.56
N ASP A 280 8.42 49.94 -28.80
CA ASP A 280 7.14 50.60 -29.11
C ASP A 280 6.00 49.60 -29.34
N ASN A 281 6.26 48.30 -29.25
CA ASN A 281 5.28 47.23 -29.46
C ASN A 281 5.06 46.47 -28.13
N ASN A 282 3.81 46.38 -27.67
CA ASN A 282 3.49 45.70 -26.41
C ASN A 282 3.82 44.20 -26.47
N ASP A 283 3.72 43.60 -27.66
CA ASP A 283 4.14 42.22 -27.93
C ASP A 283 5.59 41.94 -27.52
N ASP A 284 6.50 42.92 -27.62
CA ASP A 284 7.94 42.72 -27.32
C ASP A 284 8.15 42.26 -25.86
N PHE A 285 7.16 42.49 -25.01
CA PHE A 285 7.15 42.17 -23.57
C PHE A 285 6.39 40.89 -23.23
N GLU A 286 5.93 40.14 -24.23
CA GLU A 286 5.31 38.83 -24.04
C GLU A 286 6.31 37.84 -23.45
N PHE A 287 5.81 36.94 -22.59
CA PHE A 287 6.60 35.86 -22.04
C PHE A 287 5.77 34.64 -21.67
N ILE A 288 6.46 33.51 -21.53
CA ILE A 288 5.93 32.29 -20.93
C ILE A 288 6.93 31.75 -19.90
N GLU A 289 6.43 31.37 -18.73
CA GLU A 289 7.22 30.85 -17.63
C GLU A 289 7.01 29.35 -17.45
N LEU A 290 8.10 28.63 -17.20
CA LEU A 290 8.07 27.24 -16.80
C LEU A 290 8.79 27.03 -15.46
N THR A 291 8.24 26.14 -14.65
CA THR A 291 8.75 25.77 -13.33
C THR A 291 8.98 24.28 -13.25
N ASN A 292 10.05 23.87 -12.55
CA ASN A 292 10.24 22.49 -12.13
C ASN A 292 9.54 22.25 -10.78
N ILE A 293 8.36 21.60 -10.80
CA ILE A 293 7.62 21.26 -9.57
C ILE A 293 8.07 19.94 -8.93
N GLY A 294 9.06 19.27 -9.53
CA GLY A 294 9.51 17.95 -9.15
C GLY A 294 10.71 17.95 -8.20
N PRO A 295 11.11 16.76 -7.73
CA PRO A 295 12.24 16.60 -6.81
C PRO A 295 13.59 16.41 -7.53
N LEU A 296 13.63 16.41 -8.87
CA LEU A 296 14.81 16.11 -9.67
C LEU A 296 15.16 17.28 -10.59
N ASP A 297 16.44 17.48 -10.87
CA ASP A 297 16.88 18.39 -11.94
C ASP A 297 16.29 17.92 -13.29
N LEU A 298 15.71 18.85 -14.04
CA LEU A 298 15.16 18.58 -15.37
C LEU A 298 16.14 19.03 -16.45
N ASP A 299 16.54 18.10 -17.33
CA ASP A 299 17.31 18.41 -18.53
C ASP A 299 16.39 18.98 -19.61
N LEU A 300 16.59 20.25 -19.97
CA LEU A 300 15.81 20.98 -20.96
C LEU A 300 16.39 20.88 -22.36
N THR A 301 17.51 20.17 -22.56
CA THR A 301 18.12 19.97 -23.88
C THR A 301 17.08 19.42 -24.85
N ASP A 302 16.87 20.08 -25.99
CA ASP A 302 15.93 19.77 -27.07
C ASP A 302 14.44 19.77 -26.71
N VAL A 303 14.09 20.24 -25.50
CA VAL A 303 12.71 20.67 -25.20
C VAL A 303 12.39 21.86 -26.11
N ARG A 304 11.20 21.86 -26.72
CA ARG A 304 10.84 22.88 -27.71
C ARG A 304 9.35 23.13 -27.82
N PHE A 305 9.00 24.38 -28.08
CA PHE A 305 7.68 24.74 -28.57
C PHE A 305 7.57 24.42 -30.06
N THR A 306 6.41 23.90 -30.47
CA THR A 306 6.16 23.50 -31.87
C THR A 306 4.86 24.05 -32.43
N VAL A 307 4.00 24.61 -31.58
CA VAL A 307 2.75 25.31 -31.94
C VAL A 307 2.63 26.52 -31.01
N GLY A 308 2.19 27.65 -31.58
CA GLY A 308 2.15 28.96 -30.97
C GLY A 308 3.40 29.76 -31.30
N ILE A 309 4.45 29.51 -30.52
CA ILE A 309 5.78 30.09 -30.74
C ILE A 309 6.77 29.02 -31.23
N ASP A 310 7.89 29.46 -31.80
CA ASP A 310 9.01 28.60 -32.18
C ASP A 310 10.24 28.91 -31.31
N PHE A 311 10.64 27.92 -30.51
CA PHE A 311 11.79 28.00 -29.62
C PHE A 311 12.30 26.60 -29.23
N ASN A 312 13.62 26.43 -29.19
CA ASN A 312 14.29 25.24 -28.69
C ASN A 312 15.28 25.63 -27.58
N PHE A 313 15.12 25.01 -26.40
CA PHE A 313 15.92 25.29 -25.20
C PHE A 313 17.42 24.98 -25.36
N THR A 314 17.81 24.11 -26.31
CA THR A 314 19.22 23.88 -26.65
C THR A 314 19.94 25.17 -27.08
N ALA A 315 19.22 26.13 -27.65
CA ALA A 315 19.78 27.41 -28.08
C ALA A 315 19.95 28.42 -26.93
N ALA A 316 19.39 28.14 -25.73
CA ALA A 316 19.07 29.14 -24.73
C ALA A 316 20.09 29.31 -23.58
N GLY A 317 21.20 28.56 -23.59
CA GLY A 317 22.21 28.60 -22.51
C GLY A 317 21.77 27.95 -21.19
N ILE A 318 20.47 27.84 -20.92
CA ILE A 318 19.88 27.10 -19.80
C ILE A 318 19.40 25.74 -20.29
N THR A 319 20.17 24.69 -19.99
CA THR A 319 19.86 23.31 -20.38
C THR A 319 19.45 22.43 -19.20
N ALA A 320 19.44 22.96 -17.98
CA ALA A 320 19.01 22.24 -16.79
C ALA A 320 18.22 23.18 -15.87
N LEU A 321 17.22 22.65 -15.18
CA LEU A 321 16.36 23.39 -14.26
C LEU A 321 16.24 22.62 -12.94
N ALA A 322 16.76 23.17 -11.84
CA ALA A 322 16.75 22.48 -10.55
C ALA A 322 15.34 22.49 -9.90
N PRO A 323 15.07 21.65 -8.88
CA PRO A 323 13.80 21.64 -8.15
C PRO A 323 13.38 23.02 -7.66
N GLY A 324 12.16 23.44 -8.01
CA GLY A 324 11.59 24.73 -7.62
C GLY A 324 12.14 25.94 -8.39
N GLU A 325 13.04 25.75 -9.35
CA GLU A 325 13.54 26.85 -10.19
C GLU A 325 12.59 27.16 -11.35
N TYR A 326 12.69 28.41 -11.79
CA TYR A 326 11.93 29.02 -12.88
C TYR A 326 12.83 29.28 -14.08
N VAL A 327 12.24 29.23 -15.27
CA VAL A 327 12.80 29.74 -16.51
C VAL A 327 11.76 30.57 -17.23
N VAL A 328 12.13 31.79 -17.64
CA VAL A 328 11.22 32.73 -18.30
C VAL A 328 11.66 32.88 -19.75
N LEU A 329 10.80 32.48 -20.68
CA LEU A 329 11.03 32.59 -22.11
C LEU A 329 10.33 33.85 -22.63
N ALA A 330 11.12 34.87 -22.98
CA ALA A 330 10.64 36.18 -23.44
C ALA A 330 10.75 36.35 -24.96
N ARG A 331 9.84 37.15 -25.55
CA ARG A 331 9.84 37.47 -26.99
C ARG A 331 11.09 38.26 -27.37
N ASP A 332 11.34 39.36 -26.68
CA ASP A 332 12.58 40.11 -26.73
C ASP A 332 13.18 40.22 -25.31
N PRO A 333 14.26 39.48 -25.01
CA PRO A 333 14.90 39.54 -23.70
C PRO A 333 15.38 40.96 -23.29
N ASN A 334 15.66 41.85 -24.23
CA ASN A 334 16.07 43.22 -23.89
C ASN A 334 14.86 44.09 -23.51
N ALA A 335 13.75 43.98 -24.25
CA ALA A 335 12.49 44.65 -23.88
C ALA A 335 11.98 44.13 -22.54
N PHE A 336 12.03 42.81 -22.36
CA PHE A 336 11.70 42.16 -21.10
C PHE A 336 12.55 42.70 -19.94
N ALA A 337 13.87 42.80 -20.10
CA ALA A 337 14.74 43.36 -19.07
C ALA A 337 14.45 44.83 -18.77
N GLU A 338 14.05 45.64 -19.76
CA GLU A 338 13.65 47.05 -19.54
C GLU A 338 12.39 47.14 -18.65
N ARG A 339 11.43 46.23 -18.84
CA ARG A 339 10.18 46.21 -18.08
C ARG A 339 10.29 45.57 -16.70
N TYR A 340 10.90 44.40 -16.63
CA TYR A 340 10.89 43.53 -15.45
C TYR A 340 12.19 43.60 -14.64
N GLY A 341 13.24 44.22 -15.19
CA GLY A 341 14.54 44.31 -14.55
C GLY A 341 15.27 42.96 -14.47
N ASP A 342 16.02 42.77 -13.39
CA ASP A 342 16.81 41.55 -13.15
C ASP A 342 15.92 40.39 -12.66
N VAL A 343 15.26 39.72 -13.60
CA VAL A 343 14.54 38.46 -13.37
C VAL A 343 15.53 37.28 -13.43
N PRO A 344 15.39 36.23 -12.61
CA PRO A 344 16.20 35.01 -12.74
C PRO A 344 15.90 34.25 -14.04
N ASN A 345 16.96 33.74 -14.68
CA ASN A 345 16.86 32.84 -15.84
C ASN A 345 15.99 33.33 -17.02
N PRO A 346 16.10 34.60 -17.48
CA PRO A 346 15.39 35.05 -18.67
C PRO A 346 16.13 34.52 -19.90
N ILE A 347 15.40 33.87 -20.80
CA ILE A 347 15.89 33.32 -22.05
C ILE A 347 15.04 33.79 -23.23
N GLY A 348 15.56 33.55 -24.43
CA GLY A 348 14.96 33.99 -25.68
C GLY A 348 16.04 34.50 -26.64
N PRO A 349 15.66 35.25 -27.70
CA PRO A 349 14.28 35.49 -28.12
C PRO A 349 13.63 34.21 -28.68
N TYR A 350 12.32 34.05 -28.48
CA TYR A 350 11.55 33.14 -29.33
C TYR A 350 11.10 33.86 -30.61
N THR A 351 10.67 33.08 -31.61
CA THR A 351 10.09 33.64 -32.84
C THR A 351 8.61 33.26 -32.97
N GLY A 352 7.88 34.03 -33.79
CA GLY A 352 6.42 34.04 -33.75
C GLY A 352 5.93 35.12 -32.78
N GLY A 353 4.77 34.88 -32.18
CA GLY A 353 4.13 35.80 -31.25
C GLY A 353 2.86 35.16 -30.71
N PHE A 354 2.47 35.53 -29.50
CA PHE A 354 1.23 35.04 -28.95
C PHE A 354 0.02 35.74 -29.59
N SER A 355 -1.05 34.99 -29.85
CA SER A 355 -2.31 35.53 -30.35
C SER A 355 -3.11 36.16 -29.22
N ASN A 356 -3.41 37.46 -29.32
CA ASN A 356 -4.23 38.16 -28.30
C ASN A 356 -5.65 37.59 -28.21
N GLY A 357 -6.19 37.02 -29.30
CA GLY A 357 -7.51 36.37 -29.28
C GLY A 357 -7.51 34.91 -28.81
N GLY A 358 -6.34 34.39 -28.43
CA GLY A 358 -6.14 33.00 -28.08
C GLY A 358 -5.53 32.13 -29.17
N GLU A 359 -4.88 31.04 -28.75
CA GLU A 359 -4.35 29.99 -29.61
C GLU A 359 -3.97 28.73 -28.80
N ARG A 360 -3.50 27.70 -29.53
CA ARG A 360 -2.98 26.46 -28.96
C ARG A 360 -1.47 26.55 -28.76
N LEU A 361 -0.99 26.18 -27.59
CA LEU A 361 0.43 26.03 -27.28
C LEU A 361 0.80 24.54 -27.17
N LEU A 362 1.90 24.15 -27.80
CA LEU A 362 2.42 22.77 -27.74
C LEU A 362 3.92 22.75 -27.40
N LEU A 363 4.23 22.27 -26.20
CA LEU A 363 5.58 22.00 -25.72
C LEU A 363 5.86 20.50 -25.78
N VAL A 364 6.98 20.12 -26.42
CA VAL A 364 7.38 18.71 -26.56
C VAL A 364 8.77 18.45 -26.02
N ASP A 365 8.98 17.21 -25.58
CA ASP A 365 10.30 16.67 -25.21
C ASP A 365 11.18 16.42 -26.46
N PRO A 366 12.45 16.06 -26.27
CA PRO A 366 13.40 15.85 -27.39
C PRO A 366 12.93 14.81 -28.41
N VAL A 367 12.22 13.77 -27.96
CA VAL A 367 11.71 12.67 -28.79
C VAL A 367 10.30 12.94 -29.33
N GLY A 368 9.74 14.15 -29.11
CA GLY A 368 8.43 14.57 -29.59
C GLY A 368 7.25 14.17 -28.70
N GLY A 369 7.51 13.71 -27.47
CA GLY A 369 6.47 13.47 -26.46
C GLY A 369 5.90 14.77 -25.91
N VAL A 370 4.58 14.88 -25.82
CA VAL A 370 3.89 16.07 -25.30
C VAL A 370 4.23 16.29 -23.83
N ILE A 371 4.68 17.50 -23.48
CA ILE A 371 4.84 18.01 -22.10
C ILE A 371 3.62 18.84 -21.73
N HIS A 372 3.25 19.82 -22.56
CA HIS A 372 2.04 20.63 -22.44
C HIS A 372 1.33 20.77 -23.78
N ASP A 373 0.00 20.70 -23.74
CA ASP A 373 -0.88 20.89 -24.89
C ASP A 373 -2.20 21.51 -24.42
N PHE A 374 -2.33 22.82 -24.60
CA PHE A 374 -3.54 23.53 -24.19
C PHE A 374 -3.84 24.69 -25.12
N THR A 375 -5.09 25.14 -25.09
CA THR A 375 -5.56 26.29 -25.87
C THR A 375 -6.08 27.37 -24.93
N TYR A 376 -5.48 28.57 -24.98
CA TYR A 376 -5.99 29.76 -24.30
C TYR A 376 -6.80 30.63 -25.27
N GLY A 377 -7.69 31.49 -24.75
CA GLY A 377 -8.39 32.46 -25.59
C GLY A 377 -9.76 32.92 -25.12
N ASP A 378 -10.30 33.91 -25.83
CA ASP A 378 -11.48 34.66 -25.38
C ASP A 378 -12.81 33.95 -25.69
N SER A 379 -12.80 32.89 -26.50
CA SER A 379 -14.00 32.27 -27.05
C SER A 379 -14.30 30.89 -26.45
N GLY A 380 -14.81 30.86 -25.22
CA GLY A 380 -15.36 29.69 -24.55
C GLY A 380 -16.25 30.09 -23.36
N THR A 381 -17.29 29.33 -23.04
CA THR A 381 -18.33 29.68 -22.03
C THR A 381 -17.84 29.75 -20.56
N ALA A 382 -16.54 29.70 -20.32
CA ALA A 382 -15.88 30.15 -19.11
C ALA A 382 -14.71 31.02 -19.57
N GLY A 383 -14.84 32.34 -19.44
CA GLY A 383 -13.87 33.30 -19.97
C GLY A 383 -12.51 33.11 -19.30
N TRP A 384 -11.45 33.05 -20.09
CA TRP A 384 -10.11 33.23 -19.55
C TRP A 384 -10.04 34.61 -18.86
N PRO A 385 -9.19 34.79 -17.83
CA PRO A 385 -9.21 36.02 -17.04
C PRO A 385 -8.96 37.32 -17.85
N ASP A 386 -9.98 38.17 -18.01
CA ASP A 386 -9.94 39.43 -18.77
C ASP A 386 -8.80 40.38 -18.35
N ARG A 387 -8.36 40.34 -17.08
CA ARG A 387 -7.27 41.21 -16.61
C ARG A 387 -5.93 40.85 -17.26
N ALA A 388 -5.78 39.60 -17.71
CA ALA A 388 -4.59 39.12 -18.42
C ALA A 388 -4.61 39.46 -19.93
N ASP A 389 -5.72 39.99 -20.43
CA ASP A 389 -5.88 40.39 -21.83
C ASP A 389 -5.58 41.90 -22.01
N GLY A 390 -4.31 42.30 -21.90
CA GLY A 390 -3.89 43.71 -22.12
C GLY A 390 -4.15 44.65 -20.93
N ASN A 391 -4.88 44.20 -19.92
CA ASN A 391 -5.25 45.00 -18.75
C ASN A 391 -4.23 44.92 -17.59
N GLY A 392 -3.07 44.31 -17.85
CA GLY A 392 -1.90 44.40 -17.00
C GLY A 392 -1.66 43.24 -16.05
N SER A 393 -2.43 42.17 -16.06
CA SER A 393 -2.02 40.91 -15.43
C SER A 393 -1.45 39.95 -16.46
N ALA A 394 -0.86 38.85 -16.01
CA ALA A 394 -0.59 37.66 -16.80
C ALA A 394 -1.57 36.55 -16.41
N LEU A 395 -1.69 35.53 -17.25
CA LEU A 395 -2.37 34.28 -16.88
C LEU A 395 -1.47 33.49 -15.94
N GLN A 396 -2.00 33.08 -14.80
CA GLN A 396 -1.30 32.30 -13.79
C GLN A 396 -2.05 31.00 -13.53
N ILE A 397 -1.34 29.88 -13.50
CA ILE A 397 -1.96 28.57 -13.23
C ILE A 397 -2.39 28.48 -11.75
N VAL A 398 -3.60 27.97 -11.51
CA VAL A 398 -4.15 27.78 -10.16
C VAL A 398 -3.69 26.44 -9.58
N ASP A 399 -3.84 25.35 -10.35
CA ASP A 399 -3.39 24.02 -10.00
C ASP A 399 -2.54 23.42 -11.12
N THR A 400 -1.25 23.25 -10.83
CA THR A 400 -0.26 22.64 -11.76
C THR A 400 -0.54 21.16 -12.08
N ALA A 401 -1.40 20.48 -11.32
CA ALA A 401 -1.87 19.13 -11.59
C ALA A 401 -3.25 19.12 -12.29
N GLY A 402 -3.91 20.28 -12.39
CA GLY A 402 -5.23 20.45 -13.00
C GLY A 402 -5.20 20.38 -14.53
N ASP A 403 -6.39 20.49 -15.14
CA ASP A 403 -6.53 20.54 -16.59
C ASP A 403 -6.14 21.94 -17.11
N TYR A 404 -5.13 22.01 -17.98
CA TYR A 404 -4.68 23.27 -18.58
C TYR A 404 -5.66 23.80 -19.64
N ASN A 405 -6.59 22.97 -20.13
CA ASN A 405 -7.67 23.39 -21.04
C ASN A 405 -8.93 23.86 -20.29
N ASP A 406 -8.96 23.77 -18.97
CA ASP A 406 -10.03 24.34 -18.16
C ASP A 406 -9.70 25.81 -17.82
N PRO A 407 -10.45 26.80 -18.32
CA PRO A 407 -10.21 28.21 -18.02
C PRO A 407 -10.30 28.53 -16.53
N ALA A 408 -11.07 27.75 -15.75
CA ALA A 408 -11.16 27.93 -14.30
C ALA A 408 -9.86 27.58 -13.56
N ASN A 409 -8.96 26.83 -14.21
CA ASN A 409 -7.63 26.54 -13.69
C ASN A 409 -6.61 27.67 -13.98
N TRP A 410 -7.06 28.77 -14.57
CA TRP A 410 -6.25 29.95 -14.83
C TRP A 410 -6.83 31.16 -14.12
N GLY A 411 -6.00 31.84 -13.33
CA GLY A 411 -6.31 33.10 -12.69
C GLY A 411 -5.52 34.25 -13.32
N SER A 412 -5.94 35.49 -13.07
CA SER A 412 -5.04 36.63 -13.31
C SER A 412 -4.03 36.69 -12.18
N SER A 413 -2.77 36.95 -12.52
CA SER A 413 -1.76 37.30 -11.52
C SER A 413 -2.19 38.52 -10.70
N SER A 414 -1.81 38.50 -9.41
CA SER A 414 -2.20 39.57 -8.48
C SER A 414 -1.42 40.87 -8.76
N GLU A 415 -0.16 40.71 -9.14
CA GLU A 415 0.80 41.73 -9.51
C GLU A 415 0.46 42.34 -10.88
N TYR A 416 0.57 43.66 -10.95
CA TYR A 416 0.61 44.33 -12.24
C TYR A 416 1.90 43.94 -12.96
N LEU A 417 1.77 43.56 -14.24
CA LEU A 417 2.76 42.92 -15.11
C LEU A 417 3.06 41.45 -14.79
N GLY A 418 2.40 40.84 -13.80
CA GLY A 418 2.70 39.47 -13.37
C GLY A 418 3.93 39.36 -12.49
N SER A 419 4.40 38.14 -12.30
CA SER A 419 5.43 37.79 -11.30
C SER A 419 6.58 36.94 -11.86
N PRO A 420 7.11 37.24 -13.06
CA PRO A 420 8.05 36.35 -13.73
C PRO A 420 9.29 36.06 -12.88
N GLY A 421 9.68 34.78 -12.84
CA GLY A 421 10.80 34.26 -12.06
C GLY A 421 10.49 34.07 -10.57
N SER A 422 9.21 34.10 -10.18
CA SER A 422 8.77 33.94 -8.79
C SER A 422 7.37 33.35 -8.70
N ALA A 423 6.99 32.83 -7.53
CA ALA A 423 5.66 32.26 -7.33
C ALA A 423 4.50 33.29 -7.35
N GLY A 424 4.80 34.60 -7.35
CA GLY A 424 3.83 35.66 -7.12
C GLY A 424 3.22 35.63 -5.71
N ALA A 425 2.43 36.64 -5.38
CA ALA A 425 1.64 36.67 -4.15
C ALA A 425 0.40 35.77 -4.30
N ALA A 426 -0.04 35.20 -3.17
CA ALA A 426 -1.27 34.41 -3.13
C ALA A 426 -2.48 35.26 -3.57
N ALA A 427 -3.49 34.59 -4.14
CA ALA A 427 -4.66 35.18 -4.76
C ALA A 427 -5.30 36.32 -3.93
N TYR A 428 -5.88 37.28 -4.67
CA TYR A 428 -6.65 38.45 -4.26
C TYR A 428 -6.97 38.54 -2.76
N GLN A 429 -6.49 39.60 -2.09
CA GLN A 429 -7.32 40.22 -1.06
C GLN A 429 -8.42 40.96 -1.83
N ASP A 430 -9.66 40.49 -1.74
CA ASP A 430 -10.79 41.22 -2.29
C ASP A 430 -10.80 42.61 -1.64
N VAL A 431 -10.47 43.65 -2.42
CA VAL A 431 -10.65 45.03 -1.96
C VAL A 431 -12.12 45.36 -2.19
N VAL A 432 -12.89 45.40 -1.11
CA VAL A 432 -14.29 45.76 -1.18
C VAL A 432 -14.40 47.27 -1.10
N ILE A 433 -14.98 47.89 -2.14
CA ILE A 433 -15.45 49.27 -2.00
C ILE A 433 -16.66 49.24 -1.08
N ASN A 434 -16.43 49.54 0.18
CA ASN A 434 -17.46 49.49 1.21
C ASN A 434 -18.34 50.75 1.17
N GLU A 435 -17.75 51.92 0.89
CA GLU A 435 -18.46 53.19 0.84
C GLU A 435 -17.90 54.11 -0.26
N VAL A 436 -18.80 54.77 -1.00
CA VAL A 436 -18.47 55.85 -1.92
C VAL A 436 -19.21 57.11 -1.47
N LEU A 437 -18.45 58.10 -1.04
CA LEU A 437 -18.92 59.43 -0.73
C LEU A 437 -18.60 60.35 -1.93
N SER A 438 -19.63 60.82 -2.63
CA SER A 438 -19.49 61.72 -3.78
C SER A 438 -20.39 62.95 -3.63
N HIS A 439 -20.01 64.06 -4.27
CA HIS A 439 -20.71 65.34 -4.24
C HIS A 439 -20.84 65.95 -2.83
N THR A 440 -19.77 65.95 -2.05
CA THR A 440 -19.80 66.57 -0.71
C THR A 440 -19.69 68.09 -0.75
N ASP A 441 -20.42 68.76 0.15
CA ASP A 441 -20.22 70.17 0.43
C ASP A 441 -18.98 70.40 1.29
N ALA A 442 -18.29 71.53 1.09
CA ALA A 442 -17.14 71.91 1.89
C ALA A 442 -17.52 72.01 3.40
N PRO A 443 -16.65 71.57 4.32
CA PRO A 443 -15.24 71.21 4.12
C PRO A 443 -14.98 69.74 3.78
N THR A 444 -16.02 68.91 3.67
CA THR A 444 -15.88 67.51 3.28
C THR A 444 -15.46 67.37 1.82
N VAL A 445 -14.71 66.31 1.52
CA VAL A 445 -14.24 65.97 0.18
C VAL A 445 -14.78 64.59 -0.19
N ASP A 446 -14.95 64.39 -1.50
CA ASP A 446 -15.32 63.08 -2.05
C ASP A 446 -14.28 62.03 -1.60
N ALA A 447 -14.76 60.87 -1.18
CA ALA A 447 -13.94 59.82 -0.61
C ALA A 447 -14.46 58.43 -0.99
N ILE A 448 -13.56 57.46 -1.05
CA ILE A 448 -13.88 56.04 -1.24
C ILE A 448 -13.22 55.28 -0.10
N GLU A 449 -14.00 54.44 0.58
CA GLU A 449 -13.49 53.53 1.60
C GLU A 449 -13.21 52.16 0.96
N LEU A 450 -11.99 51.66 1.18
CA LEU A 450 -11.53 50.35 0.74
C LEU A 450 -11.39 49.47 1.99
N TYR A 451 -11.96 48.27 1.97
CA TYR A 451 -11.87 47.27 3.04
C TYR A 451 -11.10 46.03 2.58
#